data_AF-A0A7E5W1B9-F1
#
_entry.id   AF-A0A7E5W1B9-F1
#
_cell.length_a   1.000
_cell.length_b   1.000
_cell.length_c   1.000
_cell.angle_alpha   90.00
_cell.angle_beta   90.00
_cell.angle_gamma   90.00
#
_symmetry.space_group_name_H-M   'P 1'
#
loop_
_entity.id
_entity.type
_entity.pdbx_description
1 polymer ?
#
loop_
_entity_poly.entity_id
_entity_poly.type
_entity_poly.pdbx_seq_one_letter_code
_entity_poly.pdbx_strand_id
1 'polypeptide(L)'
;MILRYGNALLFTIILLGSHPEVQEKALTEIQEVLGNLDRDVKKTDLSKLIYAEAVLKESMRLYTIAPVLARKVDKDVKLSKYGG
;
A
#
# COMPACT_ATOMS: atom_id res chain seq x y z
N MET A 1 16.54 1.43 10.20
CA MET A 1 15.15 1.90 9.96
C MET A 1 14.95 2.63 8.61
N ILE A 2 15.97 2.71 7.74
CA ILE A 2 15.87 3.40 6.43
C ILE A 2 15.67 2.43 5.25
N LEU A 3 15.97 1.13 5.41
CA LEU A 3 15.86 0.10 4.37
C LEU A 3 14.44 -0.47 4.12
N ARG A 4 13.40 0.05 4.79
CA ARG A 4 12.06 -0.57 4.78
C ARG A 4 11.11 0.01 3.73
N TYR A 5 11.23 1.30 3.37
CA TYR A 5 10.27 1.96 2.48
C TYR A 5 10.49 1.66 0.99
N GLY A 6 11.71 1.33 0.57
CA GLY A 6 12.04 1.07 -0.85
C GLY A 6 11.33 -0.15 -1.43
N ASN A 7 11.01 -1.15 -0.60
CA ASN A 7 10.43 -2.41 -1.07
C ASN A 7 8.97 -2.29 -1.50
N ALA A 8 8.16 -1.43 -0.86
CA ALA A 8 6.74 -1.30 -1.24
C ALA A 8 6.59 -0.77 -2.67
N LEU A 9 7.33 0.29 -3.00
CA LEU A 9 7.30 0.86 -4.36
C LEU A 9 7.85 -0.13 -5.39
N LEU A 10 8.93 -0.83 -5.07
CA LEU A 10 9.50 -1.86 -5.95
C LEU A 10 8.47 -2.95 -6.28
N PHE A 11 7.86 -3.57 -5.26
CA PHE A 11 6.86 -4.62 -5.49
C PHE A 11 5.60 -4.08 -6.18
N THR A 12 5.18 -2.85 -5.86
CA THR A 12 4.04 -2.22 -6.54
C THR A 12 4.33 -2.05 -8.04
N ILE A 13 5.51 -1.58 -8.42
CA ILE A 13 5.91 -1.42 -9.83
C ILE A 13 6.00 -2.78 -10.53
N ILE A 14 6.59 -3.79 -9.89
CA ILE A 14 6.65 -5.17 -10.43
C ILE A 14 5.24 -5.72 -10.66
N LEU A 15 4.33 -5.54 -9.71
CA LEU A 15 2.95 -6.02 -9.81
C LEU A 15 2.19 -5.31 -10.92
N LEU A 16 2.34 -3.98 -11.05
CA LEU A 16 1.75 -3.21 -12.14
C LEU A 16 2.26 -3.68 -13.51
N GLY A 17 3.58 -3.86 -13.66
CA GLY A 17 4.17 -4.38 -14.90
C GLY A 17 3.76 -5.82 -15.23
N SER A 18 3.31 -6.59 -14.24
CA SER A 18 2.81 -7.96 -14.40
C SER A 18 1.30 -8.05 -14.66
N HIS A 19 0.55 -6.96 -14.45
CA HIS A 19 -0.92 -6.89 -14.59
C HIS A 19 -1.31 -5.66 -15.41
N PRO A 20 -1.21 -5.73 -16.75
CA PRO A 20 -1.47 -4.60 -17.65
C PRO A 20 -2.84 -3.95 -17.44
N GLU A 21 -3.88 -4.73 -17.14
CA GLU A 21 -5.24 -4.25 -16.88
C GLU A 21 -5.34 -3.40 -15.60
N VAL A 22 -4.55 -3.73 -14.58
CA VAL A 22 -4.47 -2.95 -13.33
C VAL A 22 -3.68 -1.67 -13.59
N GLN A 23 -2.59 -1.77 -14.35
CA GLN A 23 -1.78 -0.62 -14.74
C GLN A 23 -2.56 0.39 -15.57
N GLU A 24 -3.30 -0.07 -16.59
CA GLU A 24 -4.13 0.79 -17.44
C GLU A 24 -5.17 1.52 -16.60
N LYS A 25 -5.90 0.80 -15.74
CA LYS A 25 -6.91 1.40 -14.87
C LYS A 25 -6.34 2.42 -13.88
N ALA A 26 -5.16 2.16 -13.30
CA ALA A 26 -4.48 3.11 -12.43
C ALA A 26 -4.02 4.35 -13.19
N LEU A 27 -3.51 4.18 -14.42
CA LEU A 27 -3.11 5.28 -15.27
C LEU A 27 -4.31 6.16 -15.67
N THR A 28 -5.45 5.55 -16.02
CA THR A 28 -6.68 6.28 -16.31
C THR A 28 -7.13 7.14 -15.12
N GLU A 29 -7.18 6.59 -13.91
CA GLU A 29 -7.51 7.39 -12.71
C GLU A 29 -6.54 8.56 -12.52
N ILE A 30 -5.24 8.31 -12.67
CA ILE A 30 -4.21 9.36 -12.52
C ILE A 30 -4.44 10.48 -13.54
N GLN A 31 -4.71 10.13 -14.80
CA GLN A 31 -4.99 11.09 -15.86
C GLN A 31 -6.28 11.88 -15.60
N GLU A 32 -7.34 11.24 -15.11
CA GLU A 32 -8.60 11.90 -14.76
C GLU A 32 -8.45 12.88 -13.58
N VAL A 33 -7.67 12.50 -12.56
CA VAL A 33 -7.50 13.30 -11.34
C VAL A 33 -6.49 14.43 -11.53
N LEU A 34 -5.38 14.16 -12.23
CA LEU A 34 -4.25 15.09 -12.35
C LEU A 34 -4.24 15.84 -13.68
N GLY A 35 -4.83 15.29 -14.74
CA GLY A 35 -4.84 15.90 -16.07
C GLY A 35 -3.45 16.13 -16.64
N ASN A 36 -3.33 17.15 -17.50
CA ASN A 36 -2.03 17.69 -17.92
C ASN A 36 -1.53 18.65 -16.82
N LEU A 37 -0.41 18.29 -16.20
CA LEU A 37 0.12 19.02 -15.06
C LEU A 37 0.90 20.27 -15.51
N ASP A 38 0.20 21.39 -15.66
CA ASP A 38 0.79 22.74 -15.64
C ASP A 38 0.94 23.30 -14.20
N ARG A 39 0.78 22.42 -13.19
CA ARG A 39 0.83 22.76 -11.76
C ARG A 39 1.40 21.61 -10.93
N ASP A 40 1.86 21.93 -9.73
CA ASP A 40 2.24 20.92 -8.74
C ASP A 40 1.04 20.10 -8.24
N VAL A 41 1.31 18.85 -7.85
CA VAL A 41 0.36 17.96 -7.18
C VAL A 41 0.03 18.50 -5.78
N LYS A 42 -1.26 18.65 -5.48
CA LYS A 42 -1.77 19.14 -4.18
C LYS A 42 -2.21 17.97 -3.32
N LYS A 43 -2.20 18.15 -2.00
CA LYS A 43 -2.71 17.15 -1.04
C LYS A 43 -4.16 16.74 -1.31
N THR A 44 -4.99 17.67 -1.78
CA THR A 44 -6.38 17.41 -2.16
C THR A 44 -6.52 16.45 -3.34
N ASP A 45 -5.53 16.40 -4.23
CA ASP A 45 -5.54 15.47 -5.36
C ASP A 45 -5.32 14.03 -4.88
N LEU A 46 -4.46 13.83 -3.88
CA LEU A 46 -4.16 12.51 -3.31
C LEU A 46 -5.42 11.81 -2.78
N SER A 47 -6.37 12.56 -2.22
CA SER A 47 -7.63 12.01 -1.72
C SER A 47 -8.56 11.46 -2.82
N LYS A 48 -8.30 11.80 -4.09
CA LYS A 48 -9.08 11.36 -5.24
C LYS A 48 -8.45 10.14 -5.95
N LEU A 49 -7.21 9.79 -5.64
CA LEU A 49 -6.48 8.66 -6.21
C LEU A 49 -6.81 7.35 -5.47
N ILE A 50 -8.10 7.00 -5.45
CA ILE A 50 -8.65 5.92 -4.62
C ILE A 50 -8.14 4.56 -5.09
N TYR A 51 -8.10 4.33 -6.40
CA TYR A 51 -7.66 3.09 -7.00
C TYR A 51 -6.15 2.91 -6.90
N ALA A 52 -5.36 3.97 -7.13
CA ALA A 52 -3.92 3.93 -6.94
C ALA A 52 -3.57 3.63 -5.46
N GLU A 53 -4.30 4.21 -4.50
CA GLU A 53 -4.14 3.86 -3.08
C GLU A 53 -4.50 2.39 -2.82
N ALA A 54 -5.56 1.87 -3.43
CA ALA A 54 -5.95 0.47 -3.32
C ALA A 54 -4.87 -0.48 -3.87
N VAL A 55 -4.27 -0.17 -5.03
CA VAL A 55 -3.16 -0.94 -5.61
C VAL A 55 -1.96 -0.98 -4.68
N LEU A 56 -1.59 0.17 -4.09
CA LEU A 56 -0.49 0.25 -3.13
C LEU A 56 -0.79 -0.60 -1.88
N LYS A 57 -2.00 -0.50 -1.33
CA LYS A 57 -2.44 -1.28 -0.16
C LYS A 57 -2.41 -2.78 -0.45
N GLU A 58 -2.86 -3.20 -1.62
CA GLU A 58 -2.87 -4.62 -2.00
C GLU A 58 -1.45 -5.14 -2.22
N SER A 59 -0.58 -4.34 -2.82
CA SER A 59 0.85 -4.66 -2.93
C SER A 59 1.49 -4.87 -1.56
N MET A 60 1.15 -4.04 -0.57
CA MET A 60 1.61 -4.19 0.82
C MET A 60 0.96 -5.37 1.56
N ARG A 61 -0.27 -5.75 1.20
CA ARG A 61 -0.93 -6.95 1.72
C ARG A 61 -0.21 -8.23 1.27
N LEU A 62 0.23 -8.27 0.02
CA LEU A 62 1.00 -9.40 -0.54
C LEU A 62 2.45 -9.40 -0.08
N TYR A 63 3.11 -8.24 -0.11
CA TYR A 63 4.53 -8.08 0.21
C TYR A 63 4.71 -7.19 1.44
N THR A 64 4.22 -7.68 2.57
CA THR A 64 4.27 -6.94 3.84
C THR A 64 5.70 -6.71 4.30
N ILE A 65 6.09 -5.44 4.45
CA ILE A 65 7.42 -5.01 4.89
C ILE A 65 7.73 -5.39 6.36
N ALA A 66 6.68 -5.59 7.18
CA ALA A 66 6.79 -5.97 8.60
C ALA A 66 5.73 -7.02 8.97
N PRO A 67 5.94 -8.30 8.64
CA PRO A 67 4.92 -9.35 8.84
C PRO A 67 4.68 -9.69 10.31
N VAL A 68 5.62 -9.33 11.19
CA VAL A 68 5.56 -9.66 12.62
C VAL A 68 5.64 -8.38 13.44
N LEU A 69 4.65 -8.18 14.30
CA LEU A 69 4.65 -7.18 15.34
C LEU A 69 4.75 -7.88 16.70
N ALA A 70 5.96 -7.93 17.25
CA ALA A 70 6.18 -8.55 18.54
C ALA A 70 5.45 -7.78 19.66
N ARG A 71 4.83 -8.53 20.56
CA ARG A 71 4.23 -8.01 21.80
C ARG A 71 4.92 -8.72 22.97
N LYS A 72 5.30 -7.94 23.99
CA LYS A 72 5.72 -8.47 25.28
C LYS A 72 4.54 -8.35 26.23
N VAL A 73 4.25 -9.41 26.97
CA VAL A 73 3.16 -9.43 27.96
C VAL A 73 3.80 -9.35 29.34
N ASP A 74 3.38 -8.37 30.15
CA ASP A 74 3.95 -8.12 31.49
C ASP A 74 3.17 -8.82 32.62
N LYS A 75 2.00 -9.41 32.31
CA LYS A 75 1.15 -10.15 33.23
C LYS A 75 0.49 -11.32 32.50
N ASP A 76 0.12 -12.38 33.20
CA ASP A 76 -0.57 -13.51 32.58
C ASP A 76 -1.90 -13.08 31.95
N VAL A 77 -2.14 -13.49 30.70
CA VAL A 77 -3.36 -13.22 29.95
C VAL A 77 -3.93 -14.54 29.45
N LYS A 78 -5.19 -14.84 29.79
CA LYS A 78 -5.93 -15.95 29.19
C LYS A 78 -6.37 -15.57 27.79
N LEU A 79 -5.82 -16.24 26.78
CA LEU A 79 -6.28 -16.12 25.40
C LEU A 79 -7.53 -16.98 25.20
N SER A 80 -8.53 -16.45 24.49
CA SER A 80 -9.90 -17.00 24.43
C SER A 80 -10.04 -18.43 23.87
N LYS A 81 -8.96 -19.07 23.40
CA LYS A 81 -8.95 -20.45 22.91
C LYS A 81 -7.78 -21.33 23.38
N TYR A 82 -6.90 -20.85 24.26
CA TYR A 82 -5.76 -21.64 24.76
C TYR A 82 -5.54 -21.39 26.26
N GLY A 83 -6.47 -21.85 27.09
CA GLY A 83 -6.35 -21.84 28.54
C GLY A 83 -7.01 -23.08 29.13
N GLY A 84 -6.28 -24.20 29.11
CA GLY A 84 -6.50 -25.33 30.00
C GLY A 84 -5.64 -25.15 31.24
#